data_AF-A0A6N1MS30-F1
#
_entry.id   AF-A0A6N1MS30-F1
#
_cell.length_a   1.000
_cell.length_b   1.000
_cell.length_c   1.000
_cell.angle_alpha   90.00
_cell.angle_beta   90.00
_cell.angle_gamma   90.00
#
_symmetry.space_group_name_H-M   'P 1'
#
loop_
_entity.id
_entity.type
_entity.pdbx_description
1 polymer ?
#
loop_
_entity_poly.entity_id
_entity_poly.type
_entity_poly.pdbx_seq_one_letter_code
_entity_poly.pdbx_strand_id
1 'polypeptide(L)' 'MTHIDMLKDPNFKRSLEGHIVSHINAEYMKAGMSPPLPKFRDNMATYDEANVTKMANRIRTGAVLLARLLDEKKS' A
#
# COMPACT_ATOMS: atom_id res chain seq x y z
N MET A 1 16.00 -5.77 -13.36
CA MET A 1 14.80 -5.02 -12.97
C MET A 1 15.03 -4.49 -11.56
N THR A 2 14.87 -3.19 -11.35
CA THR A 2 14.99 -2.58 -10.01
C THR A 2 13.73 -2.87 -9.19
N HIS A 3 13.79 -2.82 -7.86
CA HIS A 3 12.62 -2.95 -7.00
C HIS A 3 11.64 -1.79 -7.24
N ILE A 4 12.16 -0.60 -7.59
CA ILE A 4 11.32 0.52 -8.03
C ILE A 4 10.56 0.21 -9.31
N ASP A 5 11.16 -0.49 -10.28
CA ASP A 5 10.46 -0.90 -11.49
C ASP A 5 9.40 -1.97 -11.21
N MET A 6 9.61 -2.85 -10.22
CA MET A 6 8.57 -3.79 -9.78
C MET A 6 7.32 -3.08 -9.28
N LEU A 7 7.46 -1.93 -8.60
CA LEU A 7 6.31 -1.15 -8.11
C LEU A 7 5.45 -0.54 -9.24
N LYS A 8 5.97 -0.49 -10.48
CA LYS A 8 5.24 -0.02 -11.67
C LYS A 8 4.46 -1.15 -12.34
N ASP A 9 4.78 -2.42 -12.10
CA ASP A 9 4.07 -3.55 -12.66
C ASP A 9 2.62 -3.59 -12.12
N PRO A 10 1.58 -3.62 -12.98
CA PRO A 10 0.20 -3.57 -12.53
C PRO A 10 -0.21 -4.73 -11.61
N ASN A 11 0.33 -5.93 -11.84
CA ASN A 11 -0.02 -7.12 -11.05
C ASN A 11 0.64 -7.05 -9.67
N PHE A 12 1.92 -6.67 -9.63
CA PHE A 12 2.66 -6.46 -8.39
C PHE A 12 2.04 -5.32 -7.58
N LYS A 13 1.70 -4.20 -8.23
CA LYS A 13 1.00 -3.07 -7.62
C LYS A 13 -0.32 -3.52 -6.99
N ARG A 14 -1.15 -4.28 -7.70
CA ARG A 14 -2.40 -4.81 -7.16
C ARG A 14 -2.18 -5.72 -5.95
N SER A 15 -1.12 -6.54 -5.97
CA SER A 15 -0.76 -7.40 -4.83
C SER A 15 -0.35 -6.57 -3.60
N LEU A 16 0.54 -5.57 -3.79
CA LEU A 16 0.93 -4.63 -2.73
C LEU A 16 -0.30 -3.95 -2.12
N GLU A 17 -1.23 -3.50 -2.95
CA GLU A 17 -2.47 -2.87 -2.50
C GLU A 17 -3.36 -3.81 -1.70
N GLY A 18 -3.42 -5.09 -2.06
CA GLY A 18 -4.07 -6.12 -1.23
C GLY A 18 -3.43 -6.26 0.16
N HIS A 19 -2.11 -6.20 0.24
CA HIS A 19 -1.41 -6.20 1.53
C HIS A 19 -1.68 -4.93 2.35
N ILE A 20 -1.75 -3.76 1.71
CA ILE A 20 -2.12 -2.51 2.37
C ILE A 20 -3.54 -2.60 2.95
N VAL A 21 -4.51 -3.06 2.16
CA VAL A 21 -5.90 -3.28 2.62
C VAL A 21 -5.94 -4.20 3.82
N SER A 22 -5.25 -5.35 3.76
CA SER A 22 -5.19 -6.32 4.85
C SER A 22 -4.62 -5.72 6.13
N HIS A 23 -3.53 -4.95 6.03
CA HIS A 23 -2.93 -4.28 7.17
C HIS A 23 -3.87 -3.23 7.79
N ILE A 24 -4.50 -2.38 6.97
CA ILE A 24 -5.46 -1.38 7.44
C ILE A 24 -6.63 -2.05 8.17
N ASN A 25 -7.19 -3.12 7.60
CA ASN A 25 -8.28 -3.86 8.23
C ASN A 25 -7.85 -4.45 9.58
N ALA A 26 -6.64 -5.01 9.66
CA ALA A 26 -6.12 -5.55 10.91
C ALA A 26 -5.99 -4.49 12.00
N GLU A 27 -5.51 -3.28 11.67
CA GLU A 27 -5.41 -2.19 12.64
C GLU A 27 -6.79 -1.70 13.13
N TYR A 28 -7.79 -1.63 12.25
CA TYR A 28 -9.16 -1.31 12.65
C TYR A 28 -9.75 -2.37 13.58
N MET A 29 -9.60 -3.65 13.24
CA MET A 29 -10.10 -4.76 14.07
C MET A 29 -9.44 -4.79 15.45
N LYS A 30 -8.12 -4.56 15.54
CA LYS A 30 -7.40 -4.46 16.83
C LYS A 30 -7.94 -3.34 17.71
N ALA A 31 -8.40 -2.24 17.11
CA ALA A 31 -8.98 -1.12 17.83
C ALA A 31 -10.48 -1.28 18.12
N GLY A 32 -11.08 -2.45 17.82
CA GLY A 32 -12.51 -2.69 18.00
C GLY A 32 -13.40 -1.90 17.03
N MET A 33 -12.85 -1.42 15.92
CA MET A 33 -13.54 -0.62 14.91
C MET A 33 -13.91 -1.45 13.68
N SER A 34 -14.97 -1.04 12.97
CA SER A 34 -15.32 -1.64 11.68
C SER A 34 -14.30 -1.24 10.60
N PRO A 35 -13.73 -2.19 9.85
CA PRO A 35 -12.80 -1.88 8.78
C PRO A 35 -13.42 -1.00 7.68
N PRO A 36 -12.65 -0.07 7.10
CA PRO A 36 -13.12 0.75 6.00
C PRO A 36 -13.27 -0.07 4.72
N LEU A 37 -14.21 0.31 3.84
CA LEU A 37 -14.45 -0.38 2.58
C LEU A 37 -13.54 0.19 1.46
N PRO A 38 -12.58 -0.58 0.93
CA PRO A 38 -11.73 -0.11 -0.16
C PRO A 38 -12.47 -0.14 -1.50
N LYS A 39 -12.22 0.87 -2.33
CA LYS A 39 -12.58 0.91 -3.75
C LYS A 39 -11.33 0.79 -4.60
N PHE A 40 -11.28 -0.20 -5.48
CA PHE A 40 -10.14 -0.34 -6.40
C PHE A 40 -10.33 0.52 -7.65
N ARG A 41 -9.39 1.44 -7.88
CA ARG A 41 -9.30 2.28 -9.10
C ARG A 41 -7.86 2.26 -9.59
N ASP A 42 -7.64 1.98 -10.87
CA ASP A 42 -6.30 1.93 -11.49
C ASP A 42 -5.28 1.06 -10.72
N ASN A 43 -5.73 -0.12 -10.29
CA ASN A 43 -4.98 -1.08 -9.47
C ASN A 43 -4.53 -0.51 -8.10
N MET A 44 -5.22 0.50 -7.56
CA MET A 44 -4.98 1.08 -6.23
C MET A 44 -6.22 1.02 -5.35
N ALA A 45 -6.04 0.72 -4.07
CA ALA A 45 -7.08 0.86 -3.07
C ALA A 45 -7.30 2.33 -2.71
N THR A 46 -8.53 2.80 -2.85
CA THR A 46 -8.97 4.16 -2.49
C THR A 46 -10.04 4.07 -1.41
N TYR A 47 -10.12 5.09 -0.56
CA TYR A 47 -11.02 5.15 0.58
C TYR A 47 -11.75 6.49 0.59
N ASP A 48 -13.00 6.50 1.02
CA ASP A 48 -13.78 7.74 1.10
C ASP A 48 -13.32 8.59 2.31
N GLU A 49 -12.87 7.93 3.37
CA GLU A 49 -12.40 8.59 4.58
C GLU A 49 -10.97 9.13 4.42
N ALA A 50 -10.81 10.44 4.65
CA ALA A 50 -9.53 11.14 4.45
C ALA A 50 -8.38 10.61 5.34
N ASN A 51 -8.70 10.19 6.56
CA ASN A 51 -7.73 9.59 7.49
C ASN A 51 -7.20 8.24 6.98
N VAL A 52 -8.07 7.40 6.41
CA VAL A 52 -7.68 6.09 5.85
C VAL A 52 -6.86 6.31 4.58
N THR A 53 -7.28 7.23 3.70
CA THR A 53 -6.49 7.61 2.51
C THR A 53 -5.09 8.09 2.89
N LYS A 54 -4.98 8.94 3.92
CA LYS A 54 -3.69 9.40 4.43
C LYS A 54 -2.82 8.24 4.94
N MET A 55 -3.41 7.27 5.64
CA MET A 55 -2.70 6.09 6.12
C MET A 55 -2.21 5.20 4.98
N ALA A 56 -3.06 4.88 4.02
CA ALA A 56 -2.69 4.10 2.83
C ALA A 56 -1.52 4.75 2.07
N ASN A 57 -1.58 6.08 1.87
CA ASN A 57 -0.51 6.82 1.20
C ASN A 57 0.82 6.76 1.98
N ARG A 58 0.80 6.82 3.32
CA ARG A 58 2.03 6.68 4.13
C ARG A 58 2.67 5.29 3.95
N ILE A 59 1.86 4.23 3.90
CA ILE A 59 2.36 2.87 3.69
C ILE A 59 2.98 2.73 2.29
N ARG A 60 2.33 3.29 1.25
CA ARG A 60 2.90 3.34 -0.11
C ARG A 60 4.24 4.06 -0.15
N THR A 61 4.34 5.22 0.49
CA THR A 61 5.62 5.94 0.61
C THR A 61 6.68 5.07 1.27
N GLY A 62 6.34 4.35 2.34
CA GLY A 62 7.24 3.38 2.97
C GLY A 62 7.74 2.29 2.01
N ALA A 63 6.85 1.71 1.19
CA ALA A 63 7.22 0.73 0.17
C ALA A 63 8.18 1.31 -0.88
N VAL A 64 7.95 2.54 -1.33
CA VAL A 64 8.85 3.25 -2.28
C VAL A 64 10.21 3.51 -1.64
N LEU A 65 10.25 3.97 -0.39
CA LEU A 65 11.51 4.22 0.33
C LEU A 65 12.33 2.93 0.49
N LEU A 66 11.69 1.83 0.88
CA LEU A 66 12.35 0.54 1.02
C LEU A 66 12.87 0.02 -0.33
N ALA A 67 12.09 0.14 -1.40
CA ALA A 67 12.52 -0.28 -2.73
C ALA A 67 13.77 0.49 -3.19
N ARG A 68 13.81 1.82 -2.98
CA ARG A 68 14.99 2.64 -3.28
C ARG A 68 16.23 2.18 -2.51
N LEU A 69 16.09 1.99 -1.19
CA LEU A 69 17.19 1.52 -0.34
C LEU A 69 17.75 0.16 -0.82
N LEU A 70 16.87 -0.75 -1.25
CA LEU A 70 17.26 -2.06 -1.77
C LEU A 70 17.94 -1.98 -3.15
N ASP A 71 17.55 -1.03 -3.99
CA ASP A 71 18.19 -0.76 -5.27
C ASP A 71 19.59 -0.16 -5.08
N GLU A 72 19.73 0.79 -4.15
CA GLU A 72 21.02 1.40 -3.78
C GLU A 72 22.00 0.35 -3.22
N LYS A 73 21.54 -0.57 -2.36
CA LYS A 73 22.40 -1.63 -1.80
C LYS A 73 22.95 -2.62 -2.84
N LYS A 74 22.25 -2.81 -3.96
CA LYS A 74 22.67 -3.71 -5.05
C LYS A 74 23.64 -3.04 -6.03
N SER A 75 23.84 -1.72 -5.91
CA SER A 75 24.67 -0.91 -6.81
C SER A 75 26.12 -0.86 -6.37
#